data_AF-A0A447TH34-F1
#
_entry.id   AF-A0A447TH34-F1
#
_cell.length_a   1.000
_cell.length_b   1.000
_cell.length_c   1.000
_cell.angle_alpha   90.00
_cell.angle_beta   90.00
_cell.angle_gamma   90.00
#
_symmetry.space_group_name_H-M   'P 1'
#
loop_
_entity.id
_entity.type
_entity.pdbx_description
1 polymer ?
#
loop_
_entity_poly.entity_id
_entity_poly.type
_entity_poly.pdbx_seq_one_letter_code
_entity_poly.pdbx_strand_id
1 'polypeptide(L)' 'MEDRLLSHRLRGGVPIALAYLDYGRKEGGFGPLFQPSGDIEADMPRIRAFYADKQGRYPR' A
#
# COMPACT_ATOMS: atom_id res chain seq x y z
N MET A 1 32.62 2.29 -3.56
CA MET A 1 31.73 3.38 -3.08
C MET A 1 30.32 3.26 -3.67
N GLU A 2 29.88 2.10 -4.16
CA GLU A 2 28.58 1.99 -4.85
C GLU A 2 27.68 0.84 -4.32
N ASP A 3 28.19 0.00 -3.42
CA ASP A 3 27.52 -1.26 -3.02
C ASP A 3 26.84 -1.23 -1.63
N ARG A 4 26.77 -0.07 -0.96
CA ARG A 4 26.16 0.05 0.39
C ARG A 4 24.71 0.52 0.39
N LEU A 5 24.16 0.97 -0.73
CA LEU A 5 22.78 1.47 -0.79
C LEU A 5 21.71 0.40 -1.05
N LEU A 6 22.07 -0.77 -1.57
CA LEU A 6 21.10 -1.75 -2.08
C LEU A 6 20.80 -2.94 -1.16
N SER A 7 21.65 -3.25 -0.17
CA SER A 7 21.51 -4.47 0.63
C SER A 7 20.40 -4.43 1.70
N HIS A 8 19.94 -3.25 2.15
CA HIS A 8 19.04 -3.12 3.32
C HIS A 8 17.54 -2.96 3.02
N ARG A 9 17.11 -2.88 1.74
CA ARG A 9 15.71 -2.57 1.39
C ARG A 9 14.74 -3.76 1.43
N LEU A 10 15.22 -4.98 1.62
CA LEU A 10 14.46 -6.22 1.39
C LEU A 10 13.44 -6.59 2.47
N ARG A 11 13.17 -5.73 3.46
CA ARG A 11 12.22 -6.04 4.54
C ARG A 11 11.06 -5.06 4.71
N GLY A 12 10.99 -3.94 3.98
CA GLY A 12 9.89 -2.95 4.14
C GLY A 12 10.30 -1.48 3.96
N GLY A 13 11.57 -1.19 3.68
CA GLY A 13 12.08 0.18 3.60
C GLY A 13 11.72 0.97 2.34
N VAL A 14 10.87 0.45 1.45
CA VAL A 14 10.48 1.15 0.20
C VAL A 14 9.06 1.69 0.37
N PRO A 15 8.84 3.02 0.26
CA PRO A 15 7.51 3.59 0.26
C PRO A 15 6.66 3.03 -0.90
N ILE A 16 5.39 2.75 -0.63
CA ILE A 16 4.42 2.18 -1.57
C ILE A 16 3.23 3.13 -1.70
N ALA A 17 2.83 3.50 -2.91
CA ALA A 17 1.59 4.24 -3.13
C ALA A 17 0.37 3.31 -3.05
N LEU A 18 -0.60 3.64 -2.20
CA LEU A 18 -1.84 2.88 -2.12
C LEU A 18 -2.83 3.33 -3.21
N ALA A 19 -2.71 2.77 -4.41
CA ALA A 19 -3.64 3.05 -5.50
C ALA A 19 -4.97 2.30 -5.33
N TYR A 20 -6.07 2.88 -5.81
CA TYR A 20 -7.39 2.26 -5.72
C TYR A 20 -8.26 2.54 -6.96
N LEU A 21 -9.24 1.66 -7.14
CA LEU A 21 -10.38 1.85 -8.02
C LEU A 21 -11.64 1.65 -7.19
N ASP A 22 -12.47 2.68 -7.13
CA ASP A 22 -13.79 2.63 -6.50
C ASP A 22 -14.87 2.59 -7.60
N TYR A 23 -15.40 1.41 -7.84
CA TYR A 23 -16.42 1.18 -8.86
C TYR A 23 -17.80 1.70 -8.46
N GLY A 24 -18.07 1.84 -7.15
CA GLY A 24 -19.31 2.45 -6.67
C GLY A 24 -19.39 3.92 -7.05
N ARG A 25 -18.24 4.60 -6.99
CA ARG A 25 -18.11 6.02 -7.36
C ARG A 25 -17.62 6.27 -8.79
N LYS A 26 -17.13 5.23 -9.47
CA LYS A 26 -16.45 5.32 -10.78
C LYS A 26 -15.23 6.24 -10.74
N GLU A 27 -14.50 6.19 -9.64
CA GLU A 27 -13.29 6.97 -9.40
C GLU A 27 -12.08 6.05 -9.30
N GLY A 28 -10.92 6.55 -9.72
CA GLY A 28 -9.63 5.90 -9.51
C GLY A 28 -8.64 6.94 -9.02
N GLY A 29 -7.68 6.50 -8.21
CA GLY A 29 -6.71 7.44 -7.66
C GLY A 29 -5.57 6.80 -6.89
N PHE A 30 -4.68 7.66 -6.43
CA PHE A 30 -3.56 7.30 -5.59
C PHE A 30 -3.82 7.83 -4.18
N GLY A 31 -3.78 6.93 -3.21
CA GLY A 31 -3.74 7.25 -1.79
C GLY A 31 -2.36 7.74 -1.36
N PRO A 32 -2.13 7.83 -0.04
CA PRO A 32 -0.84 8.27 0.49
C PRO A 32 0.29 7.29 0.12
N LEU A 33 1.52 7.80 0.14
CA LEU A 33 2.70 6.94 0.23
C LEU A 33 2.71 6.29 1.61
N PHE A 34 2.54 4.97 1.64
CA PHE A 34 2.64 4.15 2.82
C PHE A 34 4.08 3.67 2.98
N GLN A 35 4.69 3.90 4.14
CA GLN A 35 5.98 3.34 4.48
C GLN A 35 5.75 2.02 5.23
N PRO A 36 6.05 0.85 4.62
CA PRO A 36 5.95 -0.41 5.34
C PRO A 36 6.93 -0.43 6.51
N SER A 37 6.49 -0.99 7.64
CA SER A 37 7.35 -1.23 8.79
C SER A 37 8.22 -2.48 8.59
N GLY A 38 7.76 -3.38 7.73
CA GLY A 38 8.34 -4.70 7.54
C GLY A 38 7.76 -5.79 8.43
N ASP A 39 6.78 -5.43 9.26
CA ASP A 39 5.92 -6.35 9.98
C ASP A 39 4.54 -6.37 9.31
N ILE A 40 4.21 -7.49 8.68
CA ILE A 40 2.94 -7.68 7.96
C ILE A 40 1.75 -7.55 8.92
N GLU A 41 1.85 -8.07 10.14
CA GLU A 41 0.75 -8.06 11.10
C GLU A 41 0.44 -6.63 11.57
N ALA A 42 1.48 -5.79 11.69
CA ALA A 42 1.33 -4.38 12.02
C ALA A 42 0.86 -3.52 10.83
N ASP A 43 1.30 -3.83 9.61
CA ASP A 43 1.03 -3.03 8.41
C ASP A 43 -0.36 -3.30 7.82
N MET A 44 -0.78 -4.57 7.78
CA MET A 44 -2.02 -4.97 7.11
C MET A 44 -3.30 -4.33 7.66
N PRO A 45 -3.47 -4.13 8.98
CA PRO A 45 -4.63 -3.39 9.50
C PRO A 45 -4.73 -1.97 8.95
N ARG A 46 -3.61 -1.27 8.77
CA ARG A 46 -3.57 0.10 8.25
C ARG A 46 -3.91 0.15 6.75
N ILE A 47 -3.35 -0.80 5.99
CA ILE A 47 -3.65 -0.95 4.56
C ILE A 47 -5.14 -1.28 4.37
N ARG A 48 -5.68 -2.22 5.16
CA ARG A 48 -7.11 -2.57 5.12
C ARG A 48 -8.01 -1.39 5.47
N ALA A 49 -7.65 -0.60 6.48
CA ALA A 49 -8.41 0.59 6.86
C ALA A 49 -8.50 1.60 5.71
N PHE A 50 -7.43 1.77 4.92
CA PHE A 50 -7.45 2.63 3.73
C PHE A 50 -8.41 2.12 2.63
N TYR A 51 -8.48 0.80 2.42
CA TYR A 51 -9.35 0.21 1.39
C TYR A 51 -10.78 -0.07 1.86
N ALA A 52 -11.09 0.12 3.15
CA ALA A 52 -12.37 -0.30 3.75
C ALA A 52 -13.60 0.39 3.15
N ASP A 53 -13.43 1.59 2.60
CA ASP A 53 -14.51 2.37 1.97
C ASP A 53 -14.52 2.25 0.44
N LYS A 54 -13.62 1.47 -0.16
CA LYS A 54 -13.50 1.34 -1.63
C LYS A 54 -14.26 0.12 -2.11
N GLN A 55 -15.12 0.30 -3.12
CA GLN A 55 -15.90 -0.79 -3.68
C GLN A 55 -15.23 -1.40 -4.92
N GLY A 56 -14.90 -2.69 -4.86
CA GLY A 56 -14.40 -3.44 -6.01
C GLY A 56 -15.49 -3.67 -7.08
N ARG A 57 -15.07 -3.95 -8.32
CA ARG A 57 -15.98 -4.21 -9.45
C ARG A 57 -16.91 -5.40 -9.22
N TYR A 58 -16.40 -6.42 -8.54
CA TYR A 58 -17.11 -7.67 -8.22
C TYR A 58 -16.93 -7.96 -6.72
N PRO A 59 -17.72 -7.31 -5.84
CA PRO A 59 -17.51 -7.34 -4.39
C PRO A 59 -18.17 -8.55 -3.70
N ARG A 60 -18.43 -9.65 -4.42
CA ARG A 60 -19.12 -10.84 -3.89
C ARG A 60 -18.13 -11.87 -3.35
#